data_AF-X1CD24-F1
#
_entry.id   AF-X1CD24-F1
#
_cell.length_a   1.000
_cell.length_b   1.000
_cell.length_c   1.000
_cell.angle_alpha   90.00
_cell.angle_beta   90.00
_cell.angle_gamma   90.00
#
_symmetry.space_group_name_H-M   'P 1'
#
loop_
_entity.id
_entity.type
_entity.pdbx_description
1 polymer ?
#
loop_
_entity_poly.entity_id
_entity_poly.type
_entity_poly.pdbx_seq_one_letter_code
_entity_poly.pdbx_strand_id
1 'polypeptide(L)'
;FVLGLTLILLGLTIQKSLVFASQESLEKDSALEELQSIKENQNVFESQLTDLLEKSLAIENKLESTQKRLNKIKQVLKNTQTEILTNKIIAEQMRLERKRIIAELYILTDDPLYYVLLFLNTEQFMAKMHGKDEDSIVISEKIKKVLDINDFLVDLSEEQERLSVKQKSYQEQTDKLANEAAQIQAEIVKREGTLAALGERRFSLEKYLIGLKGFEAKNHREFITWNKATGPYFEFVGGGTEHGLGLSQYGAKGLAQQGKNHYQILSHYYQ
;
A
#
# COMPACT_ATOMS: atom_id res chain seq x y z
N PHE A 1 -5.97 77.98 48.25
CA PHE A 1 -6.63 76.66 48.42
C PHE A 1 -6.97 76.01 47.07
N VAL A 2 -7.54 76.72 46.10
CA VAL A 2 -7.92 76.17 44.78
C VAL A 2 -6.72 75.67 43.93
N LEU A 3 -5.56 76.34 44.00
CA LEU A 3 -4.35 75.96 43.25
C LEU A 3 -3.62 74.70 43.78
N GLY A 4 -3.83 74.34 45.06
CA GLY A 4 -3.21 73.13 45.64
C GLY A 4 -3.97 71.85 45.29
N LEU A 5 -5.29 71.96 45.11
CA LEU A 5 -6.15 70.82 44.77
C LEU A 5 -5.97 70.39 43.30
N THR A 6 -5.72 71.33 42.40
CA THR A 6 -5.48 71.06 40.97
C THR A 6 -4.15 70.36 40.70
N LEU A 7 -3.08 70.69 41.44
CA LEU A 7 -1.78 70.03 41.32
C LEU A 7 -1.78 68.57 41.81
N ILE A 8 -2.55 68.28 42.87
CA ILE A 8 -2.70 66.91 43.40
C ILE A 8 -3.54 66.04 42.44
N LEU A 9 -4.60 66.60 41.86
CA LEU A 9 -5.41 65.93 40.83
C LEU A 9 -4.62 65.66 39.54
N LEU A 10 -3.75 66.60 39.12
CA LEU A 10 -2.85 66.41 37.97
C LEU A 10 -1.78 65.33 38.25
N GLY A 11 -1.22 65.30 39.47
CA GLY A 11 -0.26 64.27 39.87
C GLY A 11 -0.86 62.86 39.92
N LEU A 12 -2.11 62.73 40.37
CA LEU A 12 -2.85 61.47 40.40
C LEU A 12 -3.26 60.98 39.00
N THR A 13 -3.61 61.87 38.08
CA THR A 13 -3.90 61.49 36.68
C THR A 13 -2.64 61.12 35.91
N ILE A 14 -1.51 61.79 36.16
CA ILE A 14 -0.21 61.45 35.56
C ILE A 14 0.30 60.11 36.09
N GLN A 15 0.22 59.85 37.41
CA GLN A 15 0.60 58.53 37.96
C GLN A 15 -0.30 57.41 37.43
N LYS A 16 -1.63 57.59 37.37
CA LYS A 16 -2.54 56.58 36.81
C LYS A 16 -2.27 56.30 35.33
N SER A 17 -1.96 57.32 34.53
CA SER A 17 -1.66 57.16 33.10
C SER A 17 -0.28 56.52 32.87
N LEU A 18 0.72 56.79 33.71
CA LEU A 18 2.02 56.09 33.68
C LEU A 18 1.89 54.61 34.10
N VAL A 19 1.10 54.30 35.14
CA VAL A 19 0.85 52.90 35.55
C VAL A 19 0.08 52.15 34.46
N PHE A 20 -0.96 52.75 33.87
CA PHE A 20 -1.69 52.14 32.73
C PHE A 20 -0.80 51.90 31.51
N ALA A 21 0.03 52.87 31.11
CA ALA A 21 0.93 52.73 29.97
C ALA A 21 2.02 51.66 30.19
N SER A 22 2.49 51.48 31.44
CA SER A 22 3.45 50.43 31.79
C SER A 22 2.85 49.02 31.80
N GLN A 23 1.55 48.92 32.10
CA GLN A 23 0.82 47.64 32.13
C GLN A 23 0.43 47.19 30.72
N GLU A 24 0.09 48.15 29.85
CA GLU A 24 -0.19 47.95 28.42
C GLU A 24 1.07 47.57 27.62
N SER A 25 2.26 48.06 27.98
CA SER A 25 3.52 47.64 27.34
C SER A 25 3.95 46.23 27.73
N LEU A 26 3.72 45.83 28.99
CA LEU A 26 4.00 44.48 29.51
C LEU A 26 3.10 43.40 28.87
N GLU A 27 1.81 43.68 28.69
CA GLU A 27 0.90 42.78 27.96
C GLU A 27 1.28 42.66 26.47
N LYS A 28 1.77 43.74 25.86
CA LYS A 28 2.19 43.77 24.47
C LYS A 28 3.48 42.99 24.21
N ASP A 29 4.46 43.08 25.12
CA ASP A 29 5.72 42.32 25.04
C ASP A 29 5.47 40.82 25.30
N SER A 30 4.60 40.50 26.27
CA SER A 30 4.13 39.12 26.49
C SER A 30 3.42 38.54 25.27
N ALA A 31 2.57 39.31 24.60
CA ALA A 31 1.89 38.90 23.37
C ALA A 31 2.85 38.73 22.18
N LEU A 32 3.96 39.49 22.14
CA LEU A 32 4.99 39.40 21.09
C LEU A 32 5.89 38.16 21.28
N GLU A 33 6.30 37.85 22.50
CA GLU A 33 6.99 36.59 22.83
C GLU A 33 6.10 35.38 22.52
N GLU A 34 4.81 35.46 22.86
CA GLU A 34 3.85 34.40 22.56
C GLU A 34 3.67 34.23 21.04
N LEU A 35 3.51 35.32 20.27
CA LEU A 35 3.45 35.30 18.81
C LEU A 35 4.70 34.71 18.16
N GLN A 36 5.88 34.99 18.70
CA GLN A 36 7.16 34.49 18.18
C GLN A 36 7.32 32.99 18.47
N SER A 37 6.96 32.54 19.69
CA SER A 37 6.91 31.12 20.03
C SER A 37 5.93 30.34 19.14
N ILE A 38 4.82 30.98 18.73
CA ILE A 38 3.82 30.36 17.87
C ILE A 38 4.31 30.26 16.41
N LYS A 39 5.02 31.28 15.89
CA LYS A 39 5.63 31.23 14.56
C LYS A 39 6.74 30.18 14.45
N GLU A 40 7.57 30.06 15.47
CA GLU A 40 8.62 29.04 15.53
C GLU A 40 8.01 27.64 15.56
N ASN A 41 6.91 27.44 16.32
CA ASN A 41 6.18 26.18 16.35
C ASN A 41 5.48 25.85 15.02
N GLN A 42 4.95 26.84 14.29
CA GLN A 42 4.31 26.62 12.99
C GLN A 42 5.28 26.02 11.96
N ASN A 43 6.49 26.56 11.86
CA ASN A 43 7.51 26.05 10.94
C ASN A 43 7.92 24.61 11.27
N VAL A 44 7.98 24.27 12.56
CA VAL A 44 8.28 22.90 13.02
C VAL A 44 7.15 21.94 12.61
N PHE A 45 5.89 22.33 12.78
CA PHE A 45 4.75 21.49 12.38
C PHE A 45 4.63 21.31 10.86
N GLU A 46 4.83 22.36 10.07
CA GLU A 46 4.78 22.28 8.60
C GLU A 46 5.90 21.39 8.05
N SER A 47 7.12 21.50 8.60
CA SER A 47 8.25 20.64 8.23
C SER A 47 7.99 19.17 8.58
N GLN A 48 7.43 18.89 9.76
CA GLN A 48 7.08 17.53 10.17
C GLN A 48 6.00 16.90 9.29
N LEU A 49 5.01 17.68 8.87
CA LEU A 49 3.95 17.20 7.99
C LEU A 49 4.49 16.83 6.59
N THR A 50 5.30 17.69 5.99
CA THR A 50 5.89 17.44 4.67
C THR A 50 6.80 16.22 4.67
N ASP A 51 7.68 16.08 5.66
CA ASP A 51 8.57 14.91 5.79
C ASP A 51 7.78 13.60 5.95
N LEU A 52 6.68 13.62 6.72
CA LEU A 52 5.83 12.44 6.90
C LEU A 52 5.05 12.08 5.63
N LEU A 53 4.58 13.07 4.85
CA LEU A 53 3.90 12.85 3.58
C LEU A 53 4.83 12.22 2.54
N GLU A 54 6.06 12.73 2.39
CA GLU A 54 7.05 12.15 1.48
C GLU A 54 7.40 10.71 1.84
N LYS A 55 7.56 10.43 3.15
CA LYS A 55 7.80 9.07 3.64
C LYS A 55 6.60 8.14 3.41
N SER A 56 5.36 8.63 3.54
CA SER A 56 4.15 7.82 3.25
C SER A 56 4.12 7.38 1.78
N LEU A 57 4.34 8.34 0.87
CA LEU A 57 4.38 8.07 -0.57
C LEU A 57 5.45 7.02 -0.94
N ALA A 58 6.64 7.12 -0.34
CA ALA A 58 7.71 6.16 -0.56
C ALA A 58 7.34 4.73 -0.11
N ILE A 59 6.64 4.60 1.02
CA ILE A 59 6.20 3.33 1.57
C ILE A 59 5.07 2.72 0.73
N GLU A 60 4.12 3.52 0.25
CA GLU A 60 3.05 3.08 -0.66
C GLU A 60 3.61 2.53 -1.98
N ASN A 61 4.58 3.23 -2.58
CA ASN A 61 5.29 2.76 -3.77
C ASN A 61 6.00 1.42 -3.51
N LYS A 62 6.61 1.27 -2.34
CA LYS A 62 7.23 0.00 -1.93
C LYS A 62 6.18 -1.12 -1.83
N LEU A 63 5.05 -0.86 -1.17
CA LEU A 63 3.94 -1.82 -1.06
C LEU A 63 3.46 -2.27 -2.45
N GLU A 64 3.23 -1.33 -3.36
CA GLU A 64 2.78 -1.64 -4.72
C GLU A 64 3.78 -2.55 -5.45
N SER A 65 5.08 -2.24 -5.35
CA SER A 65 6.14 -3.04 -5.96
C SER A 65 6.21 -4.47 -5.37
N THR A 66 6.06 -4.61 -4.06
CA THR A 66 6.02 -5.90 -3.36
C THR A 66 4.79 -6.71 -3.77
N GLN A 67 3.62 -6.07 -3.87
CA GLN A 67 2.40 -6.73 -4.30
C GLN A 67 2.48 -7.23 -5.75
N LYS A 68 3.09 -6.44 -6.65
CA LYS A 68 3.36 -6.87 -8.04
C LYS A 68 4.26 -8.11 -8.08
N ARG A 69 5.31 -8.16 -7.25
CA ARG A 69 6.19 -9.34 -7.15
C ARG A 69 5.45 -10.56 -6.59
N LEU A 70 4.66 -10.36 -5.53
CA LEU A 70 3.84 -11.42 -4.92
C LEU A 70 2.88 -12.05 -5.95
N ASN A 71 2.17 -11.22 -6.72
CA ASN A 71 1.24 -11.69 -7.73
C ASN A 71 1.94 -12.50 -8.84
N LYS A 72 3.13 -12.06 -9.29
CA LYS A 72 3.94 -12.81 -10.26
C LYS A 72 4.34 -14.20 -9.73
N ILE A 73 4.82 -14.27 -8.49
CA ILE A 73 5.23 -15.55 -7.88
C ILE A 73 4.03 -16.46 -7.66
N LYS A 74 2.87 -15.94 -7.23
CA LYS A 74 1.63 -16.72 -7.12
C LYS A 74 1.21 -17.35 -8.44
N GLN A 75 1.37 -16.62 -9.56
CA GLN A 75 1.06 -17.16 -10.87
C GLN A 75 2.04 -18.29 -11.26
N VAL A 76 3.34 -18.11 -11.00
CA VAL A 76 4.34 -19.17 -11.23
C VAL A 76 4.03 -20.40 -10.38
N LEU A 77 3.73 -20.23 -9.10
CA LEU A 77 3.35 -21.31 -8.19
C LEU A 77 2.14 -22.10 -8.71
N LYS A 78 1.09 -21.41 -9.17
CA LYS A 78 -0.10 -22.03 -9.76
C LYS A 78 0.25 -22.84 -11.01
N ASN A 79 1.10 -22.30 -11.88
CA ASN A 79 1.54 -23.00 -13.09
C ASN A 79 2.33 -24.28 -12.74
N THR A 80 3.27 -24.19 -11.79
CA THR A 80 4.04 -25.34 -11.31
C THR A 80 3.16 -26.42 -10.66
N GLN A 81 2.14 -26.03 -9.87
CA GLN A 81 1.18 -26.99 -9.33
C GLN A 81 0.39 -27.71 -10.42
N THR A 82 0.00 -26.99 -11.47
CA THR A 82 -0.69 -27.55 -12.63
C THR A 82 0.21 -28.55 -13.37
N GLU A 83 1.48 -28.21 -13.56
CA GLU A 83 2.47 -29.09 -14.20
C GLU A 83 2.70 -30.38 -13.41
N ILE A 84 2.82 -30.29 -12.08
CA ILE A 84 2.92 -31.47 -11.20
C ILE A 84 1.69 -32.37 -11.37
N LEU A 85 0.48 -31.80 -11.41
CA LEU A 85 -0.75 -32.57 -11.60
C LEU A 85 -0.79 -33.26 -12.97
N THR A 86 -0.43 -32.54 -14.04
CA THR A 86 -0.33 -33.10 -15.39
C THR A 86 0.67 -34.25 -15.43
N ASN A 87 1.86 -34.09 -14.84
CA ASN A 87 2.86 -35.15 -14.79
C ASN A 87 2.36 -36.38 -14.03
N LYS A 88 1.57 -36.20 -12.96
CA LYS A 88 0.94 -37.35 -12.26
C LYS A 88 -0.05 -38.09 -13.15
N ILE A 89 -0.88 -37.37 -13.90
CA ILE A 89 -1.86 -37.97 -14.82
C ILE A 89 -1.13 -38.74 -15.93
N ILE A 90 -0.11 -38.15 -16.53
CA ILE A 90 0.72 -38.79 -17.56
C ILE A 90 1.38 -40.06 -17.00
N ALA A 91 1.95 -40.00 -15.80
CA ALA A 91 2.56 -41.16 -15.16
C ALA A 91 1.56 -42.31 -14.98
N GLU A 92 0.33 -42.01 -14.53
CA GLU A 92 -0.72 -43.01 -14.39
C GLU A 92 -1.14 -43.61 -15.74
N GLN A 93 -1.30 -42.78 -16.78
CA GLN A 93 -1.60 -43.26 -18.13
C GLN A 93 -0.49 -44.19 -18.66
N MET A 94 0.77 -43.83 -18.47
CA MET A 94 1.91 -44.65 -18.88
C MET A 94 1.98 -45.97 -18.08
N ARG A 95 1.67 -45.95 -16.78
CA ARG A 95 1.57 -47.18 -15.98
C ARG A 95 0.45 -48.11 -16.47
N LEU A 96 -0.69 -47.57 -16.88
CA LEU A 96 -1.79 -48.34 -17.45
C LEU A 96 -1.40 -48.93 -18.81
N GLU A 97 -0.77 -48.15 -19.68
CA GLU A 97 -0.30 -48.63 -20.98
C GLU A 97 0.77 -49.72 -20.82
N ARG A 98 1.72 -49.54 -19.89
CA ARG A 98 2.69 -50.57 -19.52
C ARG A 98 2.02 -51.85 -19.06
N LYS A 99 1.01 -51.77 -18.18
CA LYS A 99 0.24 -52.94 -17.72
C LYS A 99 -0.47 -53.64 -18.88
N ARG A 100 -1.04 -52.88 -19.82
CA ARG A 100 -1.70 -53.40 -21.02
C ARG A 100 -0.72 -54.18 -21.90
N ILE A 101 0.44 -53.61 -22.20
CA ILE A 101 1.47 -54.26 -23.03
C ILE A 101 2.01 -55.53 -22.34
N ILE A 102 2.21 -55.49 -21.03
CA ILE A 102 2.62 -56.66 -20.25
C ILE A 102 1.57 -57.78 -20.33
N ALA A 103 0.29 -57.45 -20.23
CA ALA A 103 -0.79 -58.43 -20.37
C ALA A 103 -0.83 -59.06 -21.77
N GLU A 104 -0.60 -58.26 -22.83
CA GLU A 104 -0.49 -58.77 -24.20
C GLU A 104 0.71 -59.71 -24.39
N LEU A 105 1.86 -59.36 -23.81
CA LEU A 105 3.05 -60.21 -23.83
C LEU A 105 2.80 -61.55 -23.14
N TYR A 106 2.05 -61.57 -22.05
CA TYR A 106 1.67 -62.80 -21.35
C TYR A 106 0.83 -63.72 -22.25
N ILE A 107 -0.17 -63.16 -22.94
CA ILE A 107 -1.04 -63.92 -23.85
C ILE A 107 -0.25 -64.48 -25.04
N LEU A 108 0.69 -63.71 -25.59
CA LEU A 108 1.47 -64.10 -26.77
C LEU A 108 2.53 -65.17 -26.48
N THR A 109 3.05 -65.22 -25.25
CA THR A 109 4.17 -66.11 -24.91
C THR A 109 3.74 -67.43 -24.31
N ASP A 110 2.52 -67.53 -23.76
CA ASP A 110 1.95 -68.72 -23.09
C ASP A 110 2.87 -69.38 -22.03
N ASP A 111 3.88 -68.62 -21.55
CA ASP A 111 4.88 -69.07 -20.59
C ASP A 111 5.11 -67.98 -19.52
N PRO A 112 4.73 -68.21 -18.26
CA PRO A 112 4.92 -67.24 -17.17
C PRO A 112 6.39 -66.95 -16.85
N LEU A 113 7.34 -67.81 -17.24
CA LEU A 113 8.78 -67.60 -17.00
C LEU A 113 9.43 -66.62 -17.98
N TYR A 114 8.77 -66.32 -19.11
CA TYR A 114 9.22 -65.31 -20.07
C TYR A 114 9.28 -63.91 -19.45
N TYR A 115 8.33 -63.61 -18.57
CA TYR A 115 8.28 -62.35 -17.82
C TYR A 115 9.49 -62.18 -16.88
N VAL A 116 9.91 -63.26 -16.21
CA VAL A 116 11.03 -63.23 -15.25
C VAL A 116 12.37 -63.00 -15.97
N LEU A 117 12.57 -63.64 -17.12
CA LEU A 117 13.79 -63.44 -17.94
C LEU A 117 13.91 -62.01 -18.48
N LEU A 118 12.78 -61.36 -18.81
CA LEU A 118 12.76 -59.99 -19.32
C LEU A 118 13.34 -58.97 -18.34
N PHE A 119 13.03 -59.12 -17.04
CA PHE A 119 13.49 -58.21 -16.00
C PHE A 119 14.88 -58.54 -15.46
N LEU A 120 15.38 -59.76 -15.70
CA LEU A 120 16.67 -60.21 -15.20
C LEU A 120 17.79 -60.10 -16.23
N ASN A 121 17.52 -60.39 -17.50
CA ASN A 121 18.52 -60.35 -18.57
C ASN A 121 17.88 -60.27 -19.97
N THR A 122 17.76 -59.05 -20.50
CA THR A 122 17.15 -58.76 -21.81
C THR A 122 17.87 -59.43 -22.98
N GLU A 123 19.20 -59.61 -22.90
CA GLU A 123 19.97 -60.28 -23.96
C GLU A 123 19.70 -61.79 -24.00
N GLN A 124 19.65 -62.45 -22.84
CA GLN A 124 19.30 -63.87 -22.75
C GLN A 124 17.86 -64.14 -23.19
N PHE A 125 16.95 -63.21 -22.90
CA PHE A 125 15.59 -63.24 -23.41
C PHE A 125 15.56 -63.23 -24.94
N MET A 126 16.24 -62.26 -25.56
CA MET A 126 16.26 -62.09 -27.02
C MET A 126 16.91 -63.28 -27.72
N ALA A 127 17.95 -63.86 -27.12
CA ALA A 127 18.60 -65.08 -27.62
C ALA A 127 17.64 -66.30 -27.63
N LYS A 128 16.73 -66.39 -26.64
CA LYS A 128 15.73 -67.47 -26.56
C LYS A 128 14.59 -67.32 -27.57
N MET A 129 14.38 -66.11 -28.09
CA MET A 129 13.39 -65.80 -29.13
C MET A 129 13.89 -66.01 -30.56
N HIS A 130 15.20 -66.24 -30.74
CA HIS A 130 15.83 -66.41 -32.04
C HIS A 130 15.30 -67.68 -32.75
N GLY A 131 14.52 -67.52 -33.83
CA GLY A 131 13.94 -68.61 -34.64
C GLY A 131 12.40 -68.71 -34.67
N LYS A 132 11.68 -67.77 -34.05
CA LYS A 132 10.22 -67.59 -34.19
C LYS A 132 9.93 -66.27 -34.89
N ASP A 133 10.06 -66.22 -36.21
CA ASP A 133 10.37 -64.96 -36.91
C ASP A 133 9.33 -63.83 -36.78
N GLU A 134 8.01 -64.08 -36.92
CA GLU A 134 7.00 -63.02 -36.76
C GLU A 134 6.71 -62.68 -35.29
N ASP A 135 6.51 -63.68 -34.44
CA ASP A 135 6.21 -63.47 -33.02
C ASP A 135 7.38 -62.83 -32.27
N SER A 136 8.63 -63.16 -32.64
CA SER A 136 9.84 -62.58 -32.06
C SER A 136 9.95 -61.08 -32.33
N ILE A 137 9.60 -60.63 -33.54
CA ILE A 137 9.63 -59.20 -33.88
C ILE A 137 8.60 -58.45 -33.04
N VAL A 138 7.34 -58.91 -33.03
CA VAL A 138 6.24 -58.28 -32.28
C VAL A 138 6.53 -58.26 -30.77
N ILE A 139 7.07 -59.35 -30.23
CA ILE A 139 7.47 -59.44 -28.82
C ILE A 139 8.60 -58.46 -28.52
N SER A 140 9.64 -58.39 -29.36
CA SER A 140 10.77 -57.48 -29.15
C SER A 140 10.36 -56.00 -29.18
N GLU A 141 9.45 -55.60 -30.07
CA GLU A 141 8.94 -54.24 -30.15
C GLU A 141 8.14 -53.86 -28.90
N LYS A 142 7.27 -54.77 -28.42
CA LYS A 142 6.50 -54.56 -27.19
C LYS A 142 7.40 -54.43 -25.97
N ILE A 143 8.47 -55.22 -25.90
CA ILE A 143 9.46 -55.15 -24.82
C ILE A 143 10.19 -53.82 -24.84
N LYS A 144 10.67 -53.40 -26.01
CA LYS A 144 11.32 -52.11 -26.17
C LYS A 144 10.39 -50.99 -25.69
N LYS A 145 9.10 -51.03 -26.06
CA LYS A 145 8.10 -50.07 -25.60
C LYS A 145 7.93 -50.08 -24.07
N VAL A 146 8.00 -51.24 -23.40
CA VAL A 146 7.96 -51.33 -21.93
C VAL A 146 9.20 -50.70 -21.29
N LEU A 147 10.38 -50.91 -21.87
CA LEU A 147 11.62 -50.28 -21.41
C LEU A 147 11.58 -48.77 -21.59
N ASP A 148 11.18 -48.30 -22.77
CA ASP A 148 11.00 -46.87 -23.07
C ASP A 148 10.02 -46.21 -22.08
N ILE A 149 8.93 -46.89 -21.72
CA ILE A 149 7.98 -46.40 -20.70
C ILE A 149 8.62 -46.37 -19.31
N ASN A 150 9.44 -47.36 -18.93
CA ASN A 150 10.11 -47.36 -17.63
C ASN A 150 11.09 -46.19 -17.52
N ASP A 151 11.93 -45.98 -18.54
CA ASP A 151 12.90 -44.88 -18.59
C ASP A 151 12.17 -43.53 -18.50
N PHE A 152 11.10 -43.37 -19.29
CA PHE A 152 10.26 -42.17 -19.21
C PHE A 152 9.64 -41.95 -17.82
N LEU A 153 9.21 -43.01 -17.13
CA LEU A 153 8.65 -42.91 -15.78
C LEU A 153 9.71 -42.51 -14.74
N VAL A 154 10.98 -42.93 -14.93
CA VAL A 154 12.11 -42.50 -14.08
C VAL A 154 12.37 -41.02 -14.29
N ASP A 155 12.53 -40.59 -15.55
CA ASP A 155 12.75 -39.18 -15.90
C ASP A 155 11.64 -38.28 -15.35
N LEU A 156 10.38 -38.71 -15.50
CA LEU A 156 9.21 -37.98 -15.01
C LEU A 156 9.16 -37.91 -13.47
N SER A 157 9.67 -38.93 -12.78
CA SER A 157 9.79 -38.94 -11.31
C SER A 157 10.84 -37.93 -10.85
N GLU A 158 12.00 -37.88 -11.50
CA GLU A 158 13.03 -36.88 -11.20
C GLU A 158 12.53 -35.46 -11.45
N GLU A 159 11.81 -35.24 -12.56
CA GLU A 159 11.18 -33.96 -12.88
C GLU A 159 10.17 -33.54 -11.79
N GLN A 160 9.34 -34.48 -11.32
CA GLN A 160 8.39 -34.22 -10.21
C GLN A 160 9.09 -33.81 -8.92
N GLU A 161 10.21 -34.45 -8.58
CA GLU A 161 11.00 -34.07 -7.41
C GLU A 161 11.55 -32.66 -7.54
N ARG A 162 12.15 -32.33 -8.70
CA ARG A 162 12.66 -30.98 -9.00
C ARG A 162 11.56 -29.93 -8.92
N LEU A 163 10.38 -30.20 -9.47
CA LEU A 163 9.23 -29.30 -9.41
C LEU A 163 8.71 -29.15 -7.98
N SER A 164 8.71 -30.21 -7.17
CA SER A 164 8.33 -30.14 -5.75
C SER A 164 9.28 -29.26 -4.94
N VAL A 165 10.59 -29.36 -5.19
CA VAL A 165 11.58 -28.47 -4.57
C VAL A 165 11.36 -27.02 -4.98
N LYS A 166 11.14 -26.75 -6.27
CA LYS A 166 10.80 -25.40 -6.76
C LYS A 166 9.51 -24.87 -6.12
N GLN A 167 8.47 -25.69 -6.01
CA GLN A 167 7.21 -25.33 -5.38
C GLN A 167 7.42 -24.89 -3.92
N LYS A 168 8.19 -25.66 -3.13
CA LYS A 168 8.53 -25.30 -1.75
C LYS A 168 9.25 -23.96 -1.68
N SER A 169 10.26 -23.74 -2.54
CA SER A 169 10.98 -22.47 -2.59
C SER A 169 10.07 -21.28 -2.95
N TYR A 170 9.16 -21.44 -3.92
CA TYR A 170 8.20 -20.39 -4.26
C TYR A 170 7.19 -20.13 -3.15
N GLN A 171 6.78 -21.18 -2.41
CA GLN A 171 5.92 -21.02 -1.24
C GLN A 171 6.62 -20.18 -0.16
N GLU A 172 7.86 -20.51 0.19
CA GLU A 172 8.66 -19.75 1.17
C GLU A 172 8.84 -18.28 0.75
N GLN A 173 9.11 -18.03 -0.53
CA GLN A 173 9.20 -16.67 -1.06
C GLN A 173 7.86 -15.93 -0.99
N THR A 174 6.75 -16.61 -1.25
CA THR A 174 5.40 -16.05 -1.15
C THR A 174 5.09 -15.66 0.29
N ASP A 175 5.41 -16.54 1.25
CA ASP A 175 5.16 -16.30 2.67
C ASP A 175 6.01 -15.13 3.18
N LYS A 176 7.29 -15.05 2.77
CA LYS A 176 8.18 -13.94 3.11
C LYS A 176 7.66 -12.60 2.57
N LEU A 177 7.25 -12.56 1.30
CA LEU A 177 6.72 -11.34 0.69
C LEU A 177 5.35 -10.94 1.27
N ALA A 178 4.51 -11.91 1.62
CA ALA A 178 3.23 -11.65 2.28
C ALA A 178 3.46 -11.03 3.67
N ASN A 179 4.43 -11.55 4.43
CA ASN A 179 4.81 -10.98 5.72
C ASN A 179 5.40 -9.56 5.57
N GLU A 180 6.28 -9.34 4.57
CA GLU A 180 6.81 -8.00 4.30
C GLU A 180 5.70 -7.02 3.92
N ALA A 181 4.76 -7.41 3.05
CA ALA A 181 3.61 -6.59 2.68
C ALA A 181 2.73 -6.26 3.89
N ALA A 182 2.48 -7.23 4.77
CA ALA A 182 1.71 -7.02 6.00
C ALA A 182 2.39 -6.05 6.97
N GLN A 183 3.71 -6.14 7.12
CA GLN A 183 4.49 -5.20 7.94
C GLN A 183 4.46 -3.79 7.36
N ILE A 184 4.63 -3.65 6.04
CA ILE A 184 4.53 -2.36 5.34
C ILE A 184 3.13 -1.76 5.54
N GLN A 185 2.07 -2.57 5.40
CA GLN A 185 0.70 -2.12 5.59
C GLN A 185 0.44 -1.63 7.03
N ALA A 186 0.97 -2.34 8.03
CA ALA A 186 0.90 -1.93 9.42
C ALA A 186 1.64 -0.60 9.67
N GLU A 187 2.78 -0.38 8.99
CA GLU A 187 3.51 0.88 9.05
C GLU A 187 2.73 2.04 8.43
N ILE A 188 2.06 1.82 7.28
CA ILE A 188 1.18 2.80 6.65
C ILE A 188 0.08 3.22 7.63
N VAL A 189 -0.66 2.26 8.20
CA VAL A 189 -1.75 2.54 9.15
C VAL A 189 -1.26 3.36 10.35
N LYS A 190 -0.06 3.04 10.88
CA LYS A 190 0.54 3.81 11.98
C LYS A 190 0.88 5.24 11.57
N ARG A 191 1.37 5.44 10.35
CA ARG A 191 1.73 6.77 9.82
C ARG A 191 0.49 7.59 9.50
N GLU A 192 -0.55 7.00 8.92
CA GLU A 192 -1.86 7.64 8.72
C GLU A 192 -2.45 8.14 10.04
N GLY A 193 -2.36 7.34 11.11
CA GLY A 193 -2.75 7.76 12.45
C GLY A 193 -1.95 8.97 12.96
N THR A 194 -0.63 8.98 12.72
CA THR A 194 0.23 10.12 13.04
C THR A 194 -0.15 11.37 12.24
N LEU A 195 -0.40 11.23 10.94
CA LEU A 195 -0.82 12.32 10.05
C LEU A 195 -2.16 12.91 10.50
N ALA A 196 -3.13 12.07 10.87
CA ALA A 196 -4.41 12.51 11.40
C ALA A 196 -4.23 13.32 12.70
N ALA A 197 -3.42 12.83 13.63
CA ALA A 197 -3.12 13.54 14.89
C ALA A 197 -2.43 14.89 14.65
N LEU A 198 -1.51 14.96 13.69
CA LEU A 198 -0.88 16.23 13.29
C LEU A 198 -1.86 17.18 12.60
N GLY A 199 -2.80 16.65 11.80
CA GLY A 199 -3.89 17.42 11.19
C GLY A 199 -4.79 18.06 12.25
N GLU A 200 -5.21 17.31 13.26
CA GLU A 200 -5.98 17.83 14.39
C GLU A 200 -5.22 18.90 15.19
N ARG A 201 -3.92 18.67 15.40
CA ARG A 201 -3.04 19.65 16.05
C ARG A 201 -2.95 20.94 15.25
N ARG A 202 -2.76 20.84 13.94
CA ARG A 202 -2.76 21.99 13.01
C ARG A 202 -4.08 22.75 13.09
N PHE A 203 -5.22 22.06 12.98
CA PHE A 203 -6.54 22.69 13.06
C PHE A 203 -6.74 23.44 14.37
N SER A 204 -6.33 22.84 15.49
CA SER A 204 -6.39 23.49 16.82
C SER A 204 -5.55 24.75 16.89
N LEU A 205 -4.36 24.74 16.29
CA LEU A 205 -3.48 25.91 16.21
C LEU A 205 -4.04 26.98 15.28
N GLU A 206 -4.60 26.63 14.11
CA GLU A 206 -5.27 27.57 13.22
C GLU A 206 -6.43 28.29 13.93
N LYS A 207 -7.24 27.54 14.68
CA LYS A 207 -8.31 28.11 15.51
C LYS A 207 -7.76 29.06 16.57
N TYR A 208 -6.68 28.67 17.26
CA TYR A 208 -6.02 29.52 18.26
C TYR A 208 -5.50 30.82 17.64
N LEU A 209 -4.82 30.73 16.50
CA LEU A 209 -4.29 31.85 15.72
C LEU A 209 -5.38 32.84 15.29
N ILE A 210 -6.54 32.33 14.85
CA ILE A 210 -7.69 33.17 14.47
C ILE A 210 -8.23 33.93 15.69
N GLY A 211 -8.30 33.27 16.86
CA GLY A 211 -8.71 33.90 18.10
C GLY A 211 -7.77 35.02 18.56
N LEU A 212 -6.46 34.80 18.44
CA LEU A 212 -5.43 35.79 18.80
C LEU A 212 -5.35 36.99 17.85
N LYS A 213 -5.65 36.78 16.56
CA LYS A 213 -5.60 37.87 15.57
C LYS A 213 -6.68 38.94 15.75
N GLY A 214 -7.60 38.79 16.72
CA GLY A 214 -8.59 39.80 17.05
C GLY A 214 -9.25 40.35 15.79
N PHE A 215 -9.96 39.50 15.05
CA PHE A 215 -10.64 39.92 13.84
C PHE A 215 -11.77 40.90 14.21
N GLU A 216 -11.45 42.19 14.37
CA GLU A 216 -12.35 43.23 13.92
C GLU A 216 -12.44 43.06 12.41
N ALA A 217 -13.46 42.32 11.98
CA ALA A 217 -13.73 42.16 10.57
C ALA A 217 -13.95 43.55 9.95
N LYS A 218 -12.93 44.07 9.26
CA LYS A 218 -13.06 45.26 8.40
C LYS A 218 -14.18 45.11 7.36
N ASN A 219 -14.59 43.87 7.10
CA ASN A 219 -15.82 43.56 6.41
C ASN A 219 -16.91 43.26 7.45
N HIS A 220 -17.76 44.25 7.75
CA HIS A 220 -19.05 44.03 8.40
C HIS A 220 -19.83 42.99 7.59
N ARG A 221 -19.65 41.71 7.93
CA ARG A 221 -20.32 40.60 7.25
C ARG A 221 -21.67 40.39 7.94
N GLU A 222 -22.67 41.13 7.46
CA GLU A 222 -24.03 41.18 8.01
C GLU A 222 -24.76 39.83 8.01
N PHE A 223 -24.29 38.79 7.31
CA PHE A 223 -25.02 37.52 7.23
C PHE A 223 -25.05 36.72 8.55
N ILE A 224 -24.11 36.96 9.49
CA ILE A 224 -24.15 36.27 10.79
C ILE A 224 -25.40 36.68 11.60
N THR A 225 -25.95 37.87 11.37
CA THR A 225 -27.16 38.35 12.05
C THR A 225 -28.46 37.94 11.34
N TRP A 226 -28.39 37.20 10.23
CA TRP A 226 -29.56 36.80 9.43
C TRP A 226 -30.10 35.41 9.78
N ASN A 227 -29.40 34.69 10.66
CA ASN A 227 -29.91 33.42 11.19
C ASN A 227 -31.12 33.71 12.08
N LYS A 228 -32.26 33.07 11.79
CA LYS A 228 -33.49 33.26 12.56
C LYS A 228 -34.18 31.93 12.81
N ALA A 229 -34.82 31.83 13.98
CA ALA A 229 -35.74 30.75 14.26
C ALA A 229 -37.08 31.05 13.55
N THR A 230 -37.53 30.12 12.72
CA THR A 230 -38.81 30.20 11.98
C THR A 230 -39.70 29.03 12.41
N GLY A 231 -40.37 29.19 13.56
CA GLY A 231 -41.23 28.15 14.12
C GLY A 231 -40.40 26.96 14.64
N PRO A 232 -40.68 25.70 14.24
CA PRO A 232 -39.90 24.53 14.70
C PRO A 232 -38.55 24.39 13.97
N TYR A 233 -38.19 25.32 13.09
CA TYR A 233 -36.98 25.26 12.27
C TYR A 233 -36.02 26.41 12.60
N PHE A 234 -34.73 26.16 12.34
CA PHE A 234 -33.70 27.19 12.32
C PHE A 234 -33.28 27.44 10.88
N GLU A 235 -33.41 28.68 10.43
CA GLU A 235 -32.93 29.11 9.12
C GLU A 235 -31.51 29.66 9.27
N PHE A 236 -30.55 29.00 8.62
CA PHE A 236 -29.16 29.42 8.56
C PHE A 236 -28.86 30.01 7.18
N VAL A 237 -28.51 31.29 7.14
CA VAL A 237 -28.14 31.98 5.89
C VAL A 237 -26.63 32.18 5.88
N GLY A 238 -25.94 31.35 5.09
CA GLY A 238 -24.49 31.38 4.94
C GLY A 238 -24.05 31.76 3.52
N GLY A 239 -22.98 32.55 3.41
CA GLY A 239 -22.21 32.71 2.18
C GLY A 239 -20.97 31.82 2.24
N GLY A 240 -20.83 30.89 1.29
CA GLY A 240 -19.73 29.92 1.29
C GLY A 240 -18.40 30.53 0.85
N THR A 241 -17.47 30.68 1.81
CA THR A 241 -16.02 30.58 1.55
C THR A 241 -15.40 29.88 2.75
N GLU A 242 -14.75 28.74 2.53
CA GLU A 242 -13.89 28.08 3.52
C GLU A 242 -12.95 29.11 4.17
N HIS A 243 -12.96 29.18 5.51
CA HIS A 243 -12.01 29.83 6.43
C HIS A 243 -11.62 31.31 6.20
N GLY A 244 -11.96 31.91 5.06
CA GLY A 244 -11.69 33.30 4.69
C GLY A 244 -10.21 33.70 4.65
N LEU A 245 -9.29 32.73 4.70
CA LEU A 245 -7.85 32.91 4.81
C LEU A 245 -7.15 32.16 3.68
N GLY A 246 -6.27 32.86 2.98
CA GLY A 246 -5.48 32.32 1.87
C GLY A 246 -6.20 32.33 0.51
N LEU A 247 -5.87 31.36 -0.33
CA LEU A 247 -6.35 31.24 -1.70
C LEU A 247 -7.83 30.81 -1.76
N SER A 248 -8.72 31.68 -2.23
CA SER A 248 -10.06 31.25 -2.64
C SER A 248 -9.96 30.38 -3.88
N GLN A 249 -10.32 29.09 -3.80
CA GLN A 249 -10.23 28.17 -4.94
C GLN A 249 -11.09 28.63 -6.13
N TYR A 250 -12.31 29.12 -5.86
CA TYR A 250 -13.19 29.68 -6.89
C TYR A 250 -12.68 31.01 -7.45
N GLY A 251 -12.09 31.86 -6.60
CA GLY A 251 -11.51 33.12 -7.06
C GLY A 251 -10.21 32.92 -7.86
N ALA A 252 -9.37 31.96 -7.48
CA ALA A 252 -8.20 31.52 -8.24
C ALA A 252 -8.61 30.97 -9.62
N LYS A 253 -9.69 30.17 -9.68
CA LYS A 253 -10.27 29.69 -10.94
C LYS A 253 -10.77 30.85 -11.81
N GLY A 254 -11.45 31.85 -11.24
CA GLY A 254 -11.91 33.04 -11.95
C GLY A 254 -10.77 33.88 -12.53
N LEU A 255 -9.70 34.09 -11.75
CA LEU A 255 -8.51 34.81 -12.21
C LEU A 255 -7.77 34.04 -13.32
N ALA A 256 -7.69 32.71 -13.22
CA ALA A 256 -7.11 31.88 -14.27
C ALA A 256 -7.93 31.96 -15.57
N GLN A 257 -9.27 31.98 -15.48
CA GLN A 257 -10.16 32.19 -16.64
C GLN A 257 -10.01 33.58 -17.28
N GLN A 258 -9.53 34.58 -16.52
CA GLN A 258 -9.18 35.91 -17.00
C GLN A 258 -7.73 36.01 -17.52
N GLY A 259 -7.03 34.88 -17.66
CA GLY A 259 -5.68 34.83 -18.21
C GLY A 259 -4.57 35.18 -17.21
N LYS A 260 -4.86 35.24 -15.90
CA LYS A 260 -3.83 35.44 -14.88
C LYS A 260 -3.05 34.15 -14.67
N ASN A 261 -1.73 34.27 -14.56
CA ASN A 261 -0.87 33.12 -14.24
C ASN A 261 -0.83 32.86 -12.72
N HIS A 262 -0.28 31.70 -12.34
CA HIS A 262 -0.23 31.28 -10.93
C HIS A 262 0.53 32.27 -10.03
N TYR A 263 1.61 32.91 -10.50
CA TYR A 263 2.31 33.95 -9.73
C TYR A 263 1.39 35.13 -9.41
N GLN A 264 0.67 35.64 -10.41
CA GLN A 264 -0.26 36.77 -10.24
C GLN A 264 -1.43 36.43 -9.33
N ILE A 265 -1.92 35.19 -9.40
CA ILE A 265 -3.00 34.70 -8.55
C ILE A 265 -2.52 34.59 -7.11
N LEU A 266 -1.33 34.01 -6.87
CA LEU A 266 -0.78 33.89 -5.53
C LEU A 266 -0.45 35.26 -4.92
N SER A 267 0.14 36.18 -5.68
CA SER A 267 0.37 37.57 -5.22
C SER A 267 -0.92 38.33 -4.92
N HIS A 268 -2.06 37.96 -5.51
CA HIS A 268 -3.34 38.57 -5.20
C HIS A 268 -3.89 38.13 -3.83
N TYR A 269 -3.67 36.86 -3.44
CA TYR A 269 -4.20 36.28 -2.19
C TYR A 269 -3.23 36.34 -1.01
N TYR A 270 -1.93 36.47 -1.26
CA TYR A 270 -0.87 36.46 -0.26
C TYR A 270 -0.08 37.78 -0.34
N GLN A 271 -0.68 38.87 0.15
CA GLN A 271 -0.09 40.21 0.24
C GLN A 271 0.75 40.38 1.52
#